data_AF-A0A525KD27-F1
#
_entry.id   AF-A0A525KD27-F1
#
_cell.length_a   1.000
_cell.length_b   1.000
_cell.length_c   1.000
_cell.angle_alpha   90.00
_cell.angle_beta   90.00
_cell.angle_gamma   90.00
#
_symmetry.space_group_name_H-M   'P 1'
#
loop_
_entity.id
_entity.type
_entity.pdbx_description
1 polymer ?
#
loop_
_entity_poly.entity_id
_entity_poly.type
_entity_poly.pdbx_seq_one_letter_code
_entity_poly.pdbx_strand_id
1 'polypeptide(L)' 'MGATLMISTEDQDNFIRNLATFLVEERLAMTVRRPQAFVYGAFP' A
#
# COMPACT_ATOMS: atom_id res chain seq x y z
N MET A 1 -11.39 6.01 -5.94
CA MET A 1 -10.48 5.57 -4.87
C MET A 1 -10.31 4.08 -5.05
N GLY A 2 -9.09 3.59 -5.25
CA GLY A 2 -8.86 2.20 -5.61
C GLY A 2 -7.37 1.88 -5.76
N ALA A 3 -7.03 0.61 -5.58
CA ALA A 3 -5.67 0.10 -5.74
C ALA A 3 -5.37 -0.20 -7.21
N THR A 4 -4.12 0.04 -7.61
CA THR A 4 -3.57 -0.27 -8.93
C THR A 4 -2.80 -1.58 -8.86
N LEU A 5 -3.03 -2.47 -9.83
CA LEU A 5 -2.27 -3.70 -10.02
C LEU A 5 -1.40 -3.58 -11.28
N MET A 6 -0.11 -3.88 -11.17
CA MET A 6 0.83 -3.99 -12.28
C MET A 6 1.59 -5.32 -12.18
N ILE A 7 1.84 -5.96 -13.32
CA ILE A 7 2.56 -7.23 -13.40
C ILE A 7 3.79 -7.00 -14.28
N SER A 8 4.97 -7.41 -13.78
CA SER A 8 6.23 -7.35 -14.54
C SER A 8 6.88 -8.74 -14.61
N THR A 9 7.09 -9.22 -15.83
CA THR A 9 7.86 -10.44 -16.12
C THR A 9 9.35 -10.15 -16.35
N GLU A 10 9.73 -8.88 -16.42
CA GLU A 10 11.09 -8.43 -16.77
C GLU A 10 11.81 -7.71 -15.62
N ASP A 11 11.17 -7.65 -14.45
CA ASP A 11 11.80 -7.10 -13.24
C ASP A 11 13.00 -7.98 -12.81
N GLN A 12 14.19 -7.38 -12.71
CA GLN A 12 15.44 -8.07 -12.35
C GLN A 12 15.74 -9.33 -13.17
N ASP A 13 15.87 -10.50 -12.53
CA ASP A 13 16.17 -11.79 -13.15
C ASP A 13 14.90 -12.62 -13.44
N ASN A 14 13.72 -12.01 -13.33
CA ASN A 14 12.44 -12.70 -13.50
C ASN A 14 12.30 -13.42 -14.84
N PHE A 15 12.79 -12.80 -15.92
CA PHE A 15 12.74 -13.43 -17.24
C PHE A 15 13.59 -14.71 -17.30
N ILE A 16 14.78 -14.70 -16.70
CA ILE A 16 15.70 -15.85 -16.70
C ILE A 16 15.17 -16.97 -15.81
N ARG A 17 14.52 -16.61 -14.70
CA ARG A 17 14.04 -17.55 -13.69
C ARG A 17 12.58 -17.96 -13.86
N ASN A 18 11.92 -17.48 -14.91
CA ASN A 18 10.51 -17.71 -15.19
C ASN A 18 9.61 -17.31 -14.00
N LEU A 19 9.83 -16.09 -13.50
CA LEU A 19 9.08 -15.47 -12.41
C LEU A 19 8.31 -14.24 -12.90
N ALA A 20 7.36 -13.77 -12.10
CA ALA A 20 6.67 -12.51 -12.32
C ALA A 20 6.49 -11.77 -11.00
N THR A 21 6.74 -10.46 -11.00
CA THR A 21 6.52 -9.58 -9.86
C THR A 21 5.18 -8.86 -10.02
N PHE A 22 4.37 -8.86 -8.97
CA PHE A 22 3.14 -8.07 -8.88
C PHE A 22 3.40 -6.84 -8.01
N LEU A 23 3.12 -5.65 -8.54
CA LEU A 23 3.08 -4.42 -7.78
C LEU A 23 1.61 -4.04 -7.52
N VAL A 24 1.24 -3.93 -6.25
CA VAL A 24 -0.08 -3.46 -5.82
C VAL A 24 0.10 -2.19 -5.01
N GLU A 25 -0.35 -1.06 -5.53
CA GLU A 25 -0.22 0.24 -4.86
C GLU A 25 -1.57 0.96 -4.73
N GLU A 26 -1.77 1.65 -3.61
CA GLU A 26 -2.85 2.63 -3.45
C GLU A 26 -2.25 3.91 -2.87
N ARG A 27 -2.58 5.05 -3.48
CA ARG A 27 -2.07 6.37 -3.06
C ARG A 27 -3.16 7.13 -2.33
N LEU A 28 -2.91 7.42 -1.06
CA LEU A 28 -3.87 8.02 -0.13
C LEU A 28 -3.26 9.19 0.63
N ALA A 29 -4.11 10.12 1.06
CA ALA A 29 -3.75 11.21 1.95
C ALA A 29 -4.80 11.34 3.06
N MET A 30 -4.35 11.51 4.31
CA MET A 30 -5.23 11.70 5.47
C MET A 30 -4.94 13.05 6.12
N THR A 31 -5.99 13.82 6.38
CA THR A 31 -5.88 15.10 7.09
C THR A 31 -6.68 15.05 8.38
N VAL A 32 -6.01 15.33 9.50
CA VAL A 32 -6.66 15.51 10.79
C VAL A 32 -6.98 16.99 10.98
N ARG A 33 -8.27 17.33 10.98
CA ARG A 33 -8.70 18.73 11.18
C ARG A 33 -8.82 19.14 12.65
N ARG A 34 -9.06 18.18 13.55
CA ARG A 34 -9.18 18.42 15.01
C ARG A 34 -8.59 17.25 15.79
N PRO A 35 -7.31 17.30 16.20
CA PRO A 35 -6.65 16.21 16.91
C PRO A 35 -7.35 15.81 18.23
N GLN A 36 -7.92 16.79 18.95
CA GLN A 36 -8.64 16.56 20.22
C GLN A 36 -9.93 15.74 20.06
N ALA A 37 -10.40 15.49 18.83
CA ALA A 37 -11.56 14.64 18.59
C ALA A 37 -11.23 13.14 18.74
N PHE A 38 -9.95 12.77 18.73
CA PHE A 38 -9.53 11.40 19.01
C PHE A 38 -9.45 11.17 20.51
N VAL A 39 -10.25 10.23 21.02
CA VAL A 39 -10.20 9.76 22.41
C VAL A 39 -9.52 8.39 22.43
N TYR A 40 -8.43 8.26 23.18
CA TYR A 40 -7.68 7.01 23.34
C TYR A 40 -7.22 6.84 24.80
N GLY A 41 -7.14 5.60 25.28
CA GLY A 41 -6.78 5.23 26.66
C GLY A 41 -7.11 3.77 26.96
N ALA A 42 -6.52 3.19 28.01
CA ALA A 42 -6.86 1.84 28.46
C ALA A 42 -7.99 1.89 29.50
N PHE A 43 -8.88 0.90 29.47
CA PHE A 43 -9.82 0.68 30.57
C PHE A 43 -9.05 0.13 31.79
N PRO A 44 -9.48 0.45 33.01
CA PRO A 44 -8.82 0.01 34.24
C PRO A 44 -8.83 -1.51 34.42
#